data_AF-U2NLV6-F1
#
_entry.id   AF-U2NLV6-F1
#
_cell.length_a   1.000
_cell.length_b   1.000
_cell.length_c   1.000
_cell.angle_alpha   90.00
_cell.angle_beta   90.00
_cell.angle_gamma   90.00
#
_symmetry.space_group_name_H-M   'P 1'
#
loop_
_entity.id
_entity.type
_entity.pdbx_description
1 polymer ?
#
loop_
_entity_poly.entity_id
_entity_poly.type
_entity_poly.pdbx_seq_one_letter_code
_entity_poly.pdbx_strand_id
1 'polypeptide(L)'
;MTDFSEIYSEYFSGVYKYVLSLCMNESIAEEITQETFFKAMRHIDKFNGSCKLYVWLCQIAKHTYFTLYKKKKPLLSDLDTGIPDTLFNLEACYINKDTAKRLHIELNKLRDPYKEVFTLRVFGELPFSQIGELFGKTDSWARLIFYRAKKQLQEVMK
;
A
#
# COMPACT_ATOMS: atom_id res chain seq x y z
N MET A 1 -6.48 -14.50 25.56
CA MET A 1 -5.64 -14.73 24.38
C MET A 1 -6.42 -14.64 23.06
N THR A 2 -7.74 -14.47 23.08
CA THR A 2 -8.63 -14.50 21.90
C THR A 2 -8.75 -13.18 21.13
N ASP A 3 -8.38 -12.04 21.70
CA ASP A 3 -8.68 -10.71 21.13
C ASP A 3 -7.85 -10.38 19.87
N PHE A 4 -6.54 -10.65 19.87
CA PHE A 4 -5.69 -10.35 18.70
C PHE A 4 -5.90 -11.32 17.54
N SER A 5 -6.34 -12.55 17.81
CA SER A 5 -6.63 -13.53 16.76
C SER A 5 -7.78 -13.06 15.86
N GLU A 6 -8.81 -12.43 16.45
CA GLU A 6 -9.95 -11.88 15.72
C GLU A 6 -9.53 -10.70 14.85
N ILE A 7 -8.71 -9.79 15.40
CA ILE A 7 -8.10 -8.68 14.66
C ILE A 7 -7.29 -9.22 13.46
N TYR A 8 -6.48 -10.24 13.68
CA TYR A 8 -5.70 -10.85 12.61
C TYR A 8 -6.61 -11.44 11.53
N SER A 9 -7.60 -12.26 11.90
CA SER A 9 -8.49 -12.89 10.92
C SER A 9 -9.28 -11.86 10.09
N GLU A 10 -9.72 -10.78 10.72
CA GLU A 10 -10.53 -9.74 10.07
C GLU A 10 -9.70 -8.89 9.10
N TYR A 11 -8.51 -8.44 9.54
CA TYR A 11 -7.78 -7.42 8.80
C TYR A 11 -6.65 -7.95 7.93
N PHE A 12 -6.19 -9.20 8.13
CA PHE A 12 -5.02 -9.73 7.43
C PHE A 12 -5.16 -9.63 5.91
N SER A 13 -6.30 -10.05 5.35
CA SER A 13 -6.51 -10.02 3.90
C SER A 13 -6.46 -8.59 3.33
N GLY A 14 -7.07 -7.62 4.03
CA GLY A 14 -7.07 -6.22 3.61
C GLY A 14 -5.68 -5.61 3.66
N VAL A 15 -4.96 -5.81 4.77
CA VAL A 15 -3.59 -5.31 4.94
C VAL A 15 -2.65 -5.96 3.93
N TYR A 16 -2.75 -7.27 3.70
CA TYR A 16 -1.95 -7.97 2.70
C TYR A 16 -2.17 -7.41 1.29
N LYS A 17 -3.43 -7.23 0.87
CA LYS A 17 -3.75 -6.64 -0.44
C LYS A 17 -3.23 -5.20 -0.56
N TYR A 18 -3.34 -4.42 0.52
CA TYR A 18 -2.78 -3.08 0.58
C TYR A 18 -1.25 -3.10 0.39
N VAL A 19 -0.54 -3.96 1.11
CA VAL A 19 0.92 -4.09 0.97
C VAL A 19 1.32 -4.62 -0.41
N LEU A 20 0.61 -5.62 -0.92
CA LEU A 20 0.85 -6.16 -2.26
C LEU A 20 0.69 -5.05 -3.32
N SER A 21 -0.26 -4.13 -3.16
CA SER A 21 -0.39 -2.98 -4.05
C SER A 21 0.78 -1.99 -3.97
N LEU A 22 1.53 -1.98 -2.85
CA LEU A 22 2.72 -1.14 -2.66
C LEU A 22 3.96 -1.74 -3.31
N CYS A 23 4.19 -3.05 -3.17
CA CYS A 23 5.42 -3.73 -3.58
C CYS A 23 5.31 -4.59 -4.85
N MET A 24 4.10 -5.04 -5.22
CA MET A 24 3.82 -6.01 -6.30
C MET A 24 4.69 -7.26 -6.29
N ASN A 25 5.06 -7.70 -5.09
CA ASN A 25 5.81 -8.90 -4.86
C ASN A 25 5.18 -9.64 -3.68
N GLU A 26 4.67 -10.84 -3.92
CA GLU A 26 3.91 -11.61 -2.93
C GLU A 26 4.75 -11.96 -1.70
N SER A 27 6.02 -12.33 -1.90
CA SER A 27 6.95 -12.66 -0.81
C SER A 27 7.23 -11.44 0.07
N ILE A 28 7.52 -10.28 -0.54
CA ILE A 28 7.73 -9.02 0.19
C ILE A 28 6.42 -8.60 0.89
N ALA A 29 5.27 -8.77 0.22
CA ALA A 29 3.98 -8.42 0.79
C ALA A 29 3.66 -9.25 2.03
N GLU A 30 3.93 -10.56 1.95
CA GLU A 30 3.75 -11.49 3.06
C GLU A 30 4.63 -11.11 4.24
N GLU A 31 5.93 -10.91 4.03
CA GLU A 31 6.89 -10.55 5.08
C GLU A 31 6.51 -9.24 5.78
N ILE A 32 6.17 -8.20 5.01
CA ILE A 32 5.73 -6.92 5.58
C ILE A 32 4.41 -7.07 6.32
N THR A 33 3.47 -7.86 5.81
CA THR A 33 2.18 -8.06 6.48
C THR A 33 2.38 -8.77 7.82
N GLN A 34 3.19 -9.83 7.86
CA GLN A 34 3.55 -10.52 9.09
C GLN A 34 4.20 -9.56 10.10
N GLU A 35 5.20 -8.80 9.67
CA GLU A 35 5.87 -7.81 10.52
C GLU A 35 4.92 -6.70 11.00
N THR A 36 3.94 -6.32 10.17
CA THR A 36 2.89 -5.36 10.54
C THR A 36 2.06 -5.87 11.69
N PHE A 37 1.54 -7.10 11.61
CA PHE A 37 0.74 -7.68 12.67
C PHE A 37 1.57 -7.99 13.91
N PHE A 38 2.83 -8.38 13.76
CA PHE A 38 3.75 -8.53 14.90
C PHE A 38 3.95 -7.20 15.66
N LYS A 39 4.23 -6.10 14.95
CA LYS A 39 4.31 -4.77 15.56
C LYS A 39 3.00 -4.31 16.16
N ALA A 40 1.89 -4.55 15.47
CA ALA A 40 0.56 -4.22 15.97
C ALA A 40 0.27 -4.96 17.28
N MET A 41 0.55 -6.26 17.35
CA MET A 41 0.39 -7.06 18.57
C MET A 41 1.20 -6.50 19.74
N ARG A 42 2.44 -6.07 19.50
CA ARG A 42 3.30 -5.47 20.55
C ARG A 42 2.89 -4.08 21.01
N HIS A 43 2.07 -3.38 20.23
CA HIS A 43 1.71 -1.99 20.47
C HIS A 43 0.20 -1.76 20.54
N ILE A 44 -0.59 -2.84 20.56
CA ILE A 44 -2.05 -2.75 20.57
C ILE A 44 -2.56 -2.01 21.81
N ASP A 45 -1.89 -2.19 22.95
CA ASP A 45 -2.21 -1.47 24.20
C ASP A 45 -2.02 0.05 24.09
N LYS A 46 -1.25 0.52 23.10
CA LYS A 46 -1.03 1.96 22.83
C LYS A 46 -2.02 2.52 21.79
N PHE A 47 -2.82 1.67 21.17
CA PHE A 47 -3.84 2.13 20.23
C PHE A 47 -4.96 2.83 21.01
N ASN A 48 -5.07 4.14 20.81
CA ASN A 48 -5.99 5.01 21.55
C ASN A 48 -7.32 5.26 20.84
N GLY A 49 -7.62 4.55 19.73
CA GLY A 49 -8.85 4.72 18.97
C GLY A 49 -8.97 6.04 18.21
N SER A 50 -7.90 6.83 18.08
CA SER A 50 -7.91 8.11 17.34
C SER A 50 -8.25 7.95 15.84
N CYS A 51 -8.01 6.77 15.27
CA CYS A 51 -8.45 6.39 13.95
C CYS A 51 -9.03 4.96 13.98
N LYS A 52 -9.62 4.48 12.87
CA LYS A 52 -10.06 3.08 12.78
C LYS A 52 -8.85 2.14 12.86
N LEU A 53 -9.02 0.98 13.49
CA LEU A 53 -7.95 -0.01 13.65
C LEU A 53 -7.30 -0.40 12.31
N TYR A 54 -8.11 -0.56 11.26
CA TYR A 54 -7.61 -0.83 9.91
C TYR A 54 -6.69 0.27 9.36
N VAL A 55 -7.01 1.55 9.62
CA VAL A 55 -6.17 2.69 9.23
C VAL A 55 -4.82 2.62 9.93
N TRP A 56 -4.85 2.32 11.23
CA TRP A 56 -3.65 2.17 12.03
C TRP A 56 -2.78 1.01 11.54
N LEU A 57 -3.38 -0.14 11.19
CA LEU A 57 -2.68 -1.26 10.57
C LEU A 57 -2.05 -0.88 9.23
N CYS A 58 -2.78 -0.20 8.34
CA CYS A 58 -2.23 0.32 7.08
C CYS A 58 -1.06 1.28 7.30
N GLN A 59 -1.12 2.11 8.36
CA GLN A 59 -0.03 3.02 8.70
C GLN A 59 1.21 2.25 9.17
N ILE A 60 1.06 1.25 10.04
CA ILE A 60 2.17 0.37 10.45
C ILE A 60 2.75 -0.33 9.22
N ALA A 61 1.91 -0.87 8.34
CA ALA A 61 2.33 -1.56 7.12
C ALA A 61 3.14 -0.65 6.20
N LYS A 62 2.66 0.58 5.98
CA LYS A 62 3.40 1.59 5.22
C LYS A 62 4.75 1.87 5.85
N HIS A 63 4.81 2.17 7.14
CA HIS A 63 6.08 2.47 7.81
C HIS A 63 7.05 1.29 7.74
N THR A 64 6.56 0.07 7.89
CA THR A 64 7.35 -1.17 7.74
C THR A 64 7.90 -1.30 6.32
N TYR A 65 7.06 -1.16 5.28
CA TYR A 65 7.50 -1.20 3.89
C TYR A 65 8.59 -0.16 3.58
N PHE A 66 8.37 1.10 3.99
CA PHE A 66 9.32 2.16 3.73
C PHE A 66 10.64 1.99 4.48
N THR A 67 10.59 1.49 5.71
CA THR A 67 11.78 1.28 6.54
C THR A 67 12.62 0.12 6.05
N LEU A 68 11.99 -1.00 5.68
CA LEU A 68 12.69 -2.23 5.35
C LEU A 68 13.08 -2.33 3.86
N TYR A 69 12.24 -1.81 2.96
CA TYR A 69 12.39 -2.04 1.51
C TYR A 69 12.59 -0.77 0.70
N LYS A 70 11.88 0.33 0.99
CA LYS A 70 12.06 1.58 0.20
C LYS A 70 13.37 2.31 0.53
N LYS A 71 13.78 2.34 1.81
CA LYS A 71 15.02 3.01 2.26
C LYS A 71 16.32 2.29 1.87
N LYS A 72 16.26 1.03 1.40
CA LYS A 72 17.43 0.27 0.92
C LYS A 72 17.78 0.53 -0.55
N LYS A 73 17.10 1.44 -1.25
CA LYS A 73 17.63 2.03 -2.49
C LYS A 73 18.49 3.25 -2.13
N PRO A 74 19.82 3.13 -1.99
CA PRO A 74 20.67 4.29 -2.20
C PRO A 74 20.48 4.75 -3.65
N LEU A 75 20.70 6.03 -3.88
CA LEU A 75 20.81 6.71 -5.17
C LEU A 75 21.42 5.79 -6.25
N LEU A 76 20.57 5.15 -7.05
CA LEU A 76 20.95 4.62 -8.35
C LEU A 76 20.04 5.30 -9.37
N SER A 77 20.51 6.50 -9.72
CA SER A 77 20.49 6.99 -11.10
C SER A 77 20.76 5.84 -12.07
N ASP A 78 19.93 5.79 -13.11
CA ASP A 78 20.15 5.14 -14.40
C ASP A 78 20.32 3.61 -14.43
N LEU A 79 19.40 3.00 -15.19
CA LEU A 79 19.50 1.69 -15.82
C LEU A 79 19.53 0.49 -14.85
N ASP A 80 18.38 -0.16 -14.63
CA ASP A 80 18.17 -1.50 -15.18
C ASP A 80 16.74 -2.01 -14.89
N THR A 81 16.12 -2.47 -15.96
CA THR A 81 14.96 -3.36 -16.02
C THR A 81 15.28 -4.66 -15.27
N GLY A 82 14.80 -4.79 -14.05
CA GLY A 82 14.99 -6.01 -13.25
C GLY A 82 13.88 -6.20 -12.24
N ILE A 83 12.66 -6.45 -12.72
CA ILE A 83 11.66 -7.15 -11.91
C ILE A 83 12.21 -8.58 -11.77
N PRO A 84 12.48 -9.11 -10.58
CA PRO A 84 12.86 -10.51 -10.46
C PRO A 84 11.72 -11.37 -10.97
N ASP A 85 11.96 -12.12 -12.04
CA ASP A 85 11.04 -13.08 -12.68
C ASP A 85 10.67 -14.28 -11.79
N THR A 86 11.09 -14.29 -10.52
CA THR A 86 10.88 -15.37 -9.58
C THR A 86 9.64 -15.14 -8.71
N LEU A 87 8.43 -15.29 -9.28
CA LEU A 87 7.28 -15.97 -8.61
C LEU A 87 5.97 -16.03 -9.46
N PHE A 88 6.00 -16.33 -10.76
CA PHE A 88 4.74 -16.54 -11.51
C PHE A 88 4.72 -17.86 -12.28
N ASN A 89 4.56 -18.97 -11.55
CA ASN A 89 3.83 -20.16 -12.01
C ASN A 89 2.32 -19.91 -11.78
N LEU A 90 1.34 -20.18 -12.64
CA LEU A 90 1.23 -20.79 -13.96
C LEU A 90 -0.14 -20.34 -14.56
N GLU A 91 -0.18 -19.92 -15.83
CA GLU A 91 -1.23 -20.22 -16.84
C GLU A 91 -2.76 -19.94 -16.69
N ALA A 92 -3.26 -18.87 -16.03
CA ALA A 92 -4.75 -18.66 -16.02
C ALA A 92 -5.35 -17.24 -16.23
N CYS A 93 -4.61 -16.15 -16.49
CA CYS A 93 -5.28 -14.85 -16.68
C CYS A 93 -4.44 -13.80 -17.42
N TYR A 94 -4.37 -13.90 -18.75
CA TYR A 94 -3.42 -13.12 -19.57
C TYR A 94 -3.86 -11.68 -19.89
N ILE A 95 -5.13 -11.30 -19.68
CA ILE A 95 -5.62 -9.95 -20.08
C ILE A 95 -5.57 -8.93 -18.93
N ASN A 96 -5.71 -9.37 -17.68
CA ASN A 96 -5.76 -8.48 -16.51
C ASN A 96 -4.39 -8.17 -15.89
N LYS A 97 -3.41 -9.08 -16.00
CA LYS A 97 -2.09 -8.89 -15.37
C LYS A 97 -1.26 -7.81 -16.06
N ASP A 98 -1.26 -7.70 -17.38
CA ASP A 98 -0.48 -6.66 -18.07
C ASP A 98 -1.02 -5.25 -17.80
N THR A 99 -2.34 -5.10 -17.80
CA THR A 99 -2.98 -3.83 -17.44
C THR A 99 -2.69 -3.45 -15.98
N ALA A 100 -2.77 -4.41 -15.06
CA ALA A 100 -2.44 -4.20 -13.65
C ALA A 100 -0.95 -3.88 -13.43
N LYS A 101 -0.05 -4.56 -14.14
CA LYS A 101 1.39 -4.27 -14.14
C LYS A 101 1.67 -2.87 -14.67
N ARG A 102 1.09 -2.50 -15.81
CA ARG A 102 1.25 -1.16 -16.40
C ARG A 102 0.72 -0.08 -15.47
N LEU A 103 -0.47 -0.27 -14.88
CA LEU A 103 -1.01 0.64 -13.87
C LEU A 103 -0.05 0.79 -12.69
N HIS A 104 0.54 -0.29 -12.19
CA HIS A 104 1.48 -0.22 -11.09
C HIS A 104 2.78 0.50 -11.45
N ILE A 105 3.32 0.26 -12.65
CA ILE A 105 4.50 0.97 -13.16
C ILE A 105 4.22 2.48 -13.21
N GLU A 106 3.09 2.89 -13.81
CA GLU A 106 2.72 4.31 -13.90
C GLU A 106 2.41 4.92 -12.53
N LEU A 107 1.75 4.17 -11.65
CA LEU A 107 1.49 4.59 -10.27
C LEU A 107 2.78 4.82 -9.48
N ASN A 108 3.83 4.03 -9.73
CA ASN A 108 5.15 4.24 -9.10
C ASN A 108 5.90 5.47 -9.60
N LYS A 109 5.60 5.94 -10.81
CA LYS A 109 6.17 7.18 -11.34
C LYS A 109 5.51 8.42 -10.75
N LEU A 110 4.33 8.29 -10.17
CA LEU A 110 3.69 9.41 -9.47
C LEU A 110 4.48 9.80 -8.23
N ARG A 111 4.79 11.10 -8.10
CA ARG A 111 5.37 11.64 -6.88
C ARG A 111 4.40 11.56 -5.71
N ASP A 112 4.93 11.42 -4.50
CA ASP A 112 4.14 11.61 -3.29
C ASP A 112 3.65 13.08 -3.24
N PRO A 113 2.42 13.35 -2.78
CA PRO A 113 1.46 12.43 -2.15
C PRO A 113 0.48 11.74 -3.12
N TYR A 114 0.58 11.93 -4.44
CA TYR A 114 -0.39 11.43 -5.42
C TYR A 114 -0.49 9.91 -5.42
N LYS A 115 0.67 9.23 -5.47
CA LYS A 115 0.77 7.77 -5.36
C LYS A 115 0.08 7.28 -4.10
N GLU A 116 0.49 7.80 -2.95
CA GLU A 116 0.03 7.31 -1.65
C GLU A 116 -1.46 7.52 -1.42
N VAL A 117 -1.99 8.70 -1.77
CA VAL A 117 -3.42 8.98 -1.64
C VAL A 117 -4.24 8.07 -2.57
N PHE A 118 -3.76 7.82 -3.79
CA PHE A 118 -4.40 6.87 -4.69
C PHE A 118 -4.39 5.45 -4.10
N THR A 119 -3.23 4.97 -3.63
CA THR A 119 -3.11 3.63 -3.06
C THR A 119 -3.98 3.45 -1.83
N LEU A 120 -3.95 4.40 -0.87
CA LEU A 120 -4.77 4.34 0.34
C LEU A 120 -6.27 4.38 0.02
N ARG A 121 -6.67 5.12 -1.02
CA ARG A 121 -8.09 5.20 -1.40
C ARG A 121 -8.58 3.95 -2.11
N VAL A 122 -7.81 3.44 -3.08
CA VAL A 122 -8.24 2.35 -3.96
C VAL A 122 -7.99 0.98 -3.33
N PHE A 123 -6.81 0.77 -2.75
CA PHE A 123 -6.42 -0.54 -2.21
C PHE A 123 -6.53 -0.58 -0.68
N GLY A 124 -6.24 0.54 -0.02
CA GLY A 124 -6.47 0.68 1.42
C GLY A 124 -7.93 0.98 1.77
N GLU A 125 -8.82 1.17 0.79
CA GLU A 125 -10.25 1.48 0.95
C GLU A 125 -10.58 2.60 1.95
N LEU A 126 -9.60 3.46 2.25
CA LEU A 126 -9.76 4.47 3.30
C LEU A 126 -10.69 5.59 2.82
N PRO A 127 -11.59 6.10 3.67
CA PRO A 127 -12.34 7.31 3.38
C PRO A 127 -11.40 8.52 3.30
N PHE A 128 -11.75 9.50 2.48
CA PHE A 128 -10.93 10.69 2.25
C PHE A 128 -10.66 11.50 3.52
N SER A 129 -11.56 11.45 4.51
CA SER A 129 -11.37 12.08 5.82
C SER A 129 -10.15 11.48 6.55
N GLN A 130 -10.07 10.15 6.62
CA GLN A 130 -8.97 9.44 7.26
C GLN A 130 -7.66 9.58 6.49
N ILE A 131 -7.75 9.63 5.15
CA ILE A 131 -6.58 9.97 4.33
C ILE A 131 -6.11 11.39 4.67
N GLY A 132 -7.01 12.37 4.73
CA GLY A 132 -6.67 13.73 5.15
C GLY A 132 -5.95 13.76 6.50
N GLU A 133 -6.52 13.11 7.51
CA GLU A 133 -5.95 12.98 8.85
C GLU A 133 -4.53 12.37 8.84
N LEU A 134 -4.31 11.29 8.09
CA LEU A 134 -3.00 10.64 7.94
C LEU A 134 -1.92 11.59 7.40
N PHE A 135 -2.31 12.54 6.54
CA PHE A 135 -1.39 13.54 5.98
C PHE A 135 -1.36 14.87 6.78
N GLY A 136 -2.13 15.00 7.85
CA GLY A 136 -2.32 16.27 8.56
C GLY A 136 -2.97 17.35 7.67
N LYS A 137 -3.92 16.93 6.83
CA LYS A 137 -4.62 17.74 5.82
C LYS A 137 -6.13 17.54 5.89
N THR A 138 -6.86 18.31 5.09
CA THR A 138 -8.33 18.22 5.03
C THR A 138 -8.80 17.09 4.11
N ASP A 139 -10.03 16.63 4.32
CA ASP A 139 -10.75 15.71 3.42
C ASP A 139 -10.77 16.23 1.96
N SER A 140 -11.03 17.53 1.78
CA SER A 140 -11.05 18.16 0.46
C SER A 140 -9.69 18.12 -0.23
N TRP A 141 -8.60 18.27 0.53
CA TRP A 141 -7.24 18.09 0.01
C TRP A 141 -7.02 16.65 -0.48
N ALA A 142 -7.44 15.65 0.30
CA ALA A 142 -7.29 14.24 -0.09
C ALA A 142 -8.08 13.93 -1.38
N ARG A 143 -9.30 14.44 -1.52
CA ARG A 143 -10.09 14.31 -2.76
C ARG A 143 -9.40 14.95 -3.96
N LEU A 144 -8.84 16.15 -3.80
CA LEU A 144 -8.14 16.87 -4.85
C LEU A 144 -6.89 16.12 -5.31
N ILE A 145 -6.08 15.63 -4.37
CA ILE A 145 -4.87 14.85 -4.68
C ILE A 145 -5.25 13.55 -5.38
N PHE A 146 -6.27 12.84 -4.88
CA PHE A 146 -6.79 11.64 -5.52
C PHE A 146 -7.22 11.89 -6.96
N TYR A 147 -8.01 12.94 -7.19
CA TYR A 147 -8.48 13.30 -8.53
C TYR A 147 -7.32 13.60 -9.48
N ARG A 148 -6.32 14.36 -9.02
CA ARG A 148 -5.11 14.66 -9.81
C ARG A 148 -4.31 13.39 -10.14
N ALA A 149 -4.14 12.48 -9.17
CA ALA A 149 -3.48 11.19 -9.37
C ALA A 149 -4.22 10.36 -10.42
N LYS A 150 -5.55 10.25 -10.30
CA LYS A 150 -6.40 9.55 -11.26
C LYS A 150 -6.28 10.15 -12.67
N LYS A 151 -6.30 11.47 -12.80
CA LYS A 151 -6.19 12.15 -14.10
C LYS A 151 -4.84 11.87 -14.77
N GLN A 152 -3.74 11.93 -14.01
CA GLN A 152 -2.40 11.61 -14.54
C GLN A 152 -2.32 10.16 -15.01
N LEU A 153 -2.86 9.21 -14.25
CA LEU A 153 -2.89 7.80 -14.68
C LEU A 153 -3.74 7.62 -15.95
N GLN A 154 -4.88 8.28 -16.05
CA GLN A 154 -5.73 8.23 -17.24
C GLN A 154 -5.05 8.80 -18.49
N GLU A 155 -4.21 9.84 -18.35
CA GLU A 155 -3.48 10.41 -19.47
C GLU A 155 -2.39 9.47 -19.99
N VAL A 156 -1.70 8.76 -19.09
CA VAL A 156 -0.59 7.86 -19.47
C VAL A 156 -1.04 6.46 -19.89
N MET A 157 -2.21 6.03 -19.42
CA MET A 157 -2.81 4.73 -19.77
C MET A 157 -3.70 4.77 -21.02
N LYS A 158 -3.84 5.94 -21.66
CA LYS A 158 -4.49 6.05 -22.98
C LYS A 158 -3.71 5.32 -24.08
#